data_AF-A0A3D5CG36-F1
#
_entry.id   AF-A0A3D5CG36-F1
#
_cell.length_a   1.000
_cell.length_b   1.000
_cell.length_c   1.000
_cell.angle_alpha   90.00
_cell.angle_beta   90.00
_cell.angle_gamma   90.00
#
_symmetry.space_group_name_H-M   'P 1'
#
loop_
_entity.id
_entity.type
_entity.pdbx_description
1 polymer ?
#
loop_
_entity_poly.entity_id
_entity_poly.type
_entity_poly.pdbx_seq_one_letter_code
_entity_poly.pdbx_strand_id
1 'polypeptide(L)'
;AQEVLEAQAMMAEDPTLTNEVDASLAQGKTAERAVHEAFASFRAQLEAVGGYLGERAADLDDVAQRVIARLQGVAAPGVPDPGHPFVLVAKDLAPADTALLDLDQVLALVTTEGGPTSHTAILAREKGIVAVVGVAGAAELADDETVIVDAAAGAVTTEPSDDELTRAENRANARAAAAGAPITDGALADGTAVPLLANLGNPAGAAEAVALGAEGV
;
A
#
# COMPACT_ATOMS: atom_id res chain seq x y z
N ALA A 1 -10.99 -4.72 1.26
CA ALA A 1 -11.11 -3.34 0.74
C ALA A 1 -12.52 -2.96 0.31
N GLN A 2 -13.32 -3.85 -0.28
CA GLN A 2 -14.66 -3.51 -0.78
C GLN A 2 -15.55 -2.80 0.25
N GLU A 3 -15.71 -3.34 1.46
CA GLU A 3 -16.49 -2.70 2.54
C GLU A 3 -15.92 -1.33 3.00
N VAL A 4 -14.62 -1.10 2.80
CA VAL A 4 -13.97 0.21 3.05
C VAL A 4 -14.41 1.22 1.98
N LEU A 5 -14.23 0.84 0.72
CA LEU A 5 -14.55 1.69 -0.42
C LEU A 5 -16.06 1.98 -0.53
N GLU A 6 -16.92 1.02 -0.20
CA GLU A 6 -18.37 1.21 -0.17
C GLU A 6 -18.79 2.21 0.92
N ALA A 7 -18.18 2.14 2.10
CA ALA A 7 -18.45 3.11 3.17
C ALA A 7 -17.96 4.51 2.77
N GLN A 8 -16.77 4.63 2.18
CA GLN A 8 -16.25 5.90 1.67
C GLN A 8 -17.18 6.50 0.60
N ALA A 9 -17.66 5.69 -0.34
CA ALA A 9 -18.60 6.13 -1.37
C ALA A 9 -19.92 6.61 -0.76
N MET A 10 -20.50 5.84 0.18
CA MET A 10 -21.75 6.21 0.84
C MET A 10 -21.62 7.56 1.59
N MET A 11 -20.50 7.78 2.28
CA MET A 11 -20.25 9.05 2.97
C MET A 11 -20.03 10.21 1.99
N ALA A 12 -19.37 9.96 0.86
CA ALA A 12 -19.15 10.96 -0.18
C ALA A 12 -20.44 11.37 -0.91
N GLU A 13 -21.42 10.46 -0.98
CA GLU A 13 -22.74 10.69 -1.59
C GLU A 13 -23.74 11.38 -0.64
N ASP A 14 -23.34 11.69 0.60
CA ASP A 14 -24.24 12.32 1.56
C ASP A 14 -24.69 13.72 1.08
N PRO A 15 -26.01 13.98 0.95
CA PRO A 15 -26.50 15.28 0.51
C PRO A 15 -26.11 16.44 1.42
N THR A 16 -25.88 16.21 2.70
CA THR A 16 -25.44 17.24 3.66
C THR A 16 -24.08 17.82 3.30
N LEU A 17 -23.16 16.96 2.85
CA LEU A 17 -21.84 17.36 2.38
C LEU A 17 -21.94 18.27 1.16
N THR A 18 -22.79 17.90 0.19
CA THR A 18 -23.04 18.71 -1.02
C THR A 18 -23.62 20.08 -0.65
N ASN A 19 -24.59 20.12 0.28
CA ASN A 19 -25.19 21.37 0.75
C ASN A 19 -24.17 22.30 1.45
N GLU A 20 -23.24 21.74 2.24
CA GLU A 20 -22.17 22.52 2.88
C GLU A 20 -21.18 23.11 1.86
N VAL A 21 -20.85 22.34 0.81
CA VAL A 21 -20.03 22.82 -0.30
C VAL A 21 -20.74 23.97 -1.03
N ASP A 22 -22.02 23.81 -1.38
CA ASP A 22 -22.81 24.85 -2.06
C ASP A 22 -22.93 26.13 -1.22
N ALA A 23 -23.15 25.99 0.09
CA ALA A 23 -23.20 27.13 1.01
C ALA A 23 -21.85 27.87 1.08
N SER A 24 -20.74 27.14 1.05
CA SER A 24 -19.38 27.70 1.05
C SER A 24 -19.06 28.41 -0.26
N LEU A 25 -19.48 27.86 -1.41
CA LEU A 25 -19.37 28.49 -2.73
C LEU A 25 -20.19 29.78 -2.80
N ALA A 26 -21.40 29.79 -2.26
CA ALA A 26 -22.26 30.98 -2.19
C ALA A 26 -21.64 32.12 -1.36
N GLN A 27 -20.72 31.80 -0.43
CA GLN A 27 -19.95 32.76 0.36
C GLN A 27 -18.68 33.28 -0.37
N GLY A 28 -18.46 32.86 -1.62
CA GLY A 28 -17.32 33.31 -2.44
C GLY A 28 -16.01 32.55 -2.18
N LYS A 29 -16.06 31.39 -1.52
CA LYS A 29 -14.88 30.51 -1.38
C LYS A 29 -14.59 29.79 -2.70
N THR A 30 -13.33 29.40 -2.90
CA THR A 30 -12.96 28.56 -4.04
C THR A 30 -13.52 27.15 -3.86
N ALA A 31 -13.67 26.40 -4.95
CA ALA A 31 -14.21 25.04 -4.91
C ALA A 31 -13.36 24.11 -4.04
N GLU A 32 -12.03 24.22 -4.11
CA GLU A 32 -11.09 23.44 -3.31
C GLU A 32 -11.26 23.73 -1.81
N ARG A 33 -11.42 25.00 -1.45
CA ARG A 33 -11.61 25.40 -0.06
C ARG A 33 -12.97 24.95 0.46
N ALA A 34 -14.02 25.06 -0.35
CA ALA A 34 -15.36 24.61 -0.01
C ALA A 34 -15.40 23.10 0.26
N VAL A 35 -14.79 22.30 -0.62
CA VAL A 35 -14.65 20.84 -0.43
C VAL A 35 -13.85 20.53 0.84
N HIS A 36 -12.67 21.15 1.01
CA HIS A 36 -11.82 20.89 2.17
C HIS A 36 -12.53 21.16 3.50
N GLU A 37 -13.23 22.29 3.61
CA GLU A 37 -13.92 22.64 4.86
C GLU A 37 -15.17 21.79 5.11
N ALA A 38 -15.95 21.45 4.08
CA ALA A 38 -17.14 20.59 4.22
C ALA A 38 -16.76 19.18 4.67
N PHE A 39 -15.75 18.57 4.04
CA PHE A 39 -15.25 17.25 4.45
C PHE A 39 -14.65 17.29 5.86
N ALA A 40 -13.92 18.34 6.23
CA ALA A 40 -13.37 18.48 7.59
C ALA A 40 -14.48 18.63 8.66
N SER A 41 -15.54 19.38 8.36
CA SER A 41 -16.73 19.51 9.21
C SER A 41 -17.42 18.16 9.41
N PHE A 42 -17.68 17.46 8.30
CA PHE A 42 -18.36 16.16 8.32
C PHE A 42 -17.53 15.09 9.07
N ARG A 43 -16.21 15.07 8.84
CA ARG A 43 -15.28 14.23 9.60
C ARG A 43 -15.40 14.48 11.10
N ALA A 44 -15.37 15.73 11.55
CA ALA A 44 -15.49 16.07 12.96
C ALA A 44 -16.83 15.62 13.57
N GLN A 45 -17.92 15.65 12.80
CA GLN A 45 -19.22 15.14 13.22
C GLN A 45 -19.20 13.61 13.39
N LEU A 46 -18.60 12.87 12.45
CA LEU A 46 -18.47 11.41 12.55
C LEU A 46 -17.57 11.00 13.73
N GLU A 47 -16.45 11.69 13.95
CA GLU A 47 -15.58 11.48 15.10
C GLU A 47 -16.34 11.69 16.43
N ALA A 48 -17.21 12.70 16.49
CA ALA A 48 -18.01 12.99 17.68
C ALA A 48 -19.11 11.94 17.94
N VAL A 49 -19.67 11.33 16.88
CA VAL A 49 -20.63 10.22 17.00
C VAL A 49 -19.94 8.95 17.53
N GLY A 50 -18.67 8.74 17.15
CA GLY A 50 -17.87 7.60 17.60
C GLY A 50 -18.32 6.25 17.03
N GLY A 51 -17.80 5.17 17.62
CA GLY A 51 -18.00 3.80 17.12
C GLY A 51 -17.40 3.59 15.74
N TYR A 52 -17.99 2.68 14.96
CA TYR A 52 -17.50 2.29 13.64
C TYR A 52 -17.35 3.48 12.67
N LEU A 53 -18.28 4.45 12.70
CA LEU A 53 -18.23 5.62 11.84
C LEU A 53 -17.12 6.60 12.24
N GLY A 54 -16.88 6.78 13.54
CA GLY A 54 -15.79 7.61 14.05
C GLY A 54 -14.42 7.01 13.72
N GLU A 55 -14.27 5.70 13.81
CA GLU A 55 -13.04 4.98 13.42
C GLU A 55 -12.70 5.15 11.93
N ARG A 56 -13.71 5.40 11.10
CA ARG A 56 -13.57 5.60 9.65
C ARG A 56 -13.59 7.06 9.20
N ALA A 57 -13.70 8.00 10.13
CA ALA A 57 -13.78 9.42 9.77
C ALA A 57 -12.51 9.90 9.04
N ALA A 58 -11.35 9.31 9.33
CA ALA A 58 -10.09 9.60 8.63
C ALA A 58 -10.13 9.22 7.14
N ASP A 59 -10.95 8.24 6.74
CA ASP A 59 -11.09 7.79 5.35
C ASP A 59 -11.69 8.88 4.45
N LEU A 60 -12.38 9.88 5.02
CA LEU A 60 -12.92 11.04 4.31
C LEU A 60 -11.83 12.00 3.81
N ASP A 61 -10.68 12.04 4.48
CA ASP A 61 -9.59 12.92 4.06
C ASP A 61 -9.06 12.47 2.68
N ASP A 62 -8.97 11.16 2.42
CA ASP A 62 -8.58 10.61 1.12
C ASP A 62 -9.57 11.02 0.01
N VAL A 63 -10.88 10.88 0.27
CA VAL A 63 -11.91 11.29 -0.69
C VAL A 63 -11.84 12.79 -0.97
N ALA A 64 -11.69 13.62 0.07
CA ALA A 64 -11.58 15.06 -0.06
C ALA A 64 -10.39 15.45 -0.95
N GLN A 65 -9.22 14.84 -0.71
CA GLN A 65 -8.01 15.12 -1.50
C GLN A 65 -8.15 14.67 -2.96
N ARG A 66 -8.81 13.54 -3.23
CA ARG A 66 -9.10 13.12 -4.61
C ARG A 66 -10.03 14.09 -5.34
N VAL A 67 -11.05 14.62 -4.66
CA VAL A 67 -11.95 15.64 -5.24
C VAL A 67 -11.17 16.93 -5.52
N ILE A 68 -10.38 17.42 -4.57
CA ILE A 68 -9.56 18.63 -4.72
C ILE A 68 -8.56 18.47 -5.87
N ALA A 69 -7.87 17.33 -5.97
CA ALA A 69 -6.93 17.06 -7.05
C ALA A 69 -7.59 17.14 -8.43
N ARG A 70 -8.80 16.56 -8.56
CA ARG A 70 -9.61 16.66 -9.78
C ARG A 70 -10.00 18.10 -10.11
N LEU A 71 -10.38 18.90 -9.10
CA LEU A 71 -10.71 20.32 -9.30
C LEU A 71 -9.49 21.14 -9.77
N GLN A 72 -8.30 20.81 -9.25
CA GLN A 72 -7.04 21.47 -9.61
C GLN A 72 -6.43 20.97 -10.94
N GLY A 73 -6.92 19.85 -11.48
CA GLY A 73 -6.35 19.21 -12.66
C GLY A 73 -4.98 18.59 -12.40
N VAL A 74 -4.68 18.23 -11.15
CA VAL A 74 -3.45 17.52 -10.76
C VAL A 74 -3.74 16.03 -10.56
N ALA A 75 -2.69 15.21 -10.53
CA ALA A 75 -2.84 13.79 -10.24
C ALA A 75 -3.52 13.60 -8.87
N ALA A 76 -4.53 12.73 -8.83
CA ALA A 76 -5.16 12.36 -7.57
C ALA A 76 -4.14 11.65 -6.67
N PRO A 77 -4.19 11.85 -5.35
CA PRO A 77 -3.40 11.02 -4.44
C PRO A 77 -3.77 9.55 -4.63
N GLY A 78 -2.78 8.68 -4.47
CA GLY A 78 -2.92 7.23 -4.59
C GLY A 78 -1.73 6.60 -5.30
N VAL A 79 -1.87 5.32 -5.62
CA VAL A 79 -0.85 4.57 -6.36
C VAL A 79 -0.77 5.12 -7.80
N PRO A 80 0.41 5.59 -8.25
CA PRO A 80 0.59 6.05 -9.63
C PRO A 80 0.57 4.87 -10.60
N ASP A 81 0.25 5.16 -11.87
CA ASP A 81 0.37 4.22 -12.98
C ASP A 81 1.23 4.86 -14.09
N PRO A 82 2.56 4.71 -14.03
CA PRO A 82 3.45 5.24 -15.05
C PRO A 82 3.46 4.40 -16.34
N GLY A 83 2.71 3.28 -16.40
CA GLY A 83 2.67 2.38 -17.56
C GLY A 83 3.89 1.47 -17.71
N HIS A 84 4.71 1.34 -16.67
CA HIS A 84 5.85 0.41 -16.60
C HIS A 84 6.08 -0.04 -15.15
N PRO A 85 6.80 -1.16 -14.91
CA PRO A 85 7.12 -1.58 -13.56
C PRO A 85 7.95 -0.54 -12.80
N PHE A 86 7.68 -0.36 -11.50
CA PHE A 86 8.26 0.71 -10.70
C PHE A 86 8.41 0.34 -9.21
N VAL A 87 9.23 1.11 -8.49
CA VAL A 87 9.31 1.07 -7.02
C VAL A 87 8.40 2.16 -6.47
N LEU A 88 7.42 1.80 -5.64
CA LEU A 88 6.52 2.76 -5.03
C LEU A 88 7.15 3.32 -3.76
N VAL A 89 7.40 4.63 -3.75
CA VAL A 89 7.84 5.37 -2.58
C VAL A 89 6.66 6.17 -2.03
N ALA A 90 6.34 6.00 -0.75
CA ALA A 90 5.23 6.70 -0.11
C ALA A 90 5.57 7.11 1.32
N LYS A 91 4.75 8.00 1.90
CA LYS A 91 4.84 8.29 3.34
C LYS A 91 4.38 7.07 4.16
N ASP A 92 3.18 6.63 3.86
CA ASP A 92 2.52 5.40 4.28
C ASP A 92 1.50 5.01 3.20
N LEU A 93 0.96 3.80 3.26
CA LEU A 93 -0.09 3.33 2.35
C LEU A 93 -1.43 3.22 3.08
N ALA A 94 -2.42 3.97 2.62
CA ALA A 94 -3.78 3.86 3.15
C ALA A 94 -4.44 2.54 2.67
N PRO A 95 -5.44 2.01 3.40
CA PRO A 95 -6.18 0.81 2.97
C PRO A 95 -6.83 0.91 1.57
N ALA A 96 -7.15 2.13 1.11
CA ALA A 96 -7.65 2.35 -0.24
C ALA A 96 -6.55 2.20 -1.30
N ASP A 97 -5.33 2.66 -1.01
CA ASP A 97 -4.19 2.57 -1.93
C ASP A 97 -3.75 1.12 -2.10
N THR A 98 -3.76 0.35 -1.02
CA THR A 98 -3.40 -1.08 -1.04
C THR A 98 -4.38 -1.91 -1.88
N ALA A 99 -5.64 -1.47 -1.98
CA ALA A 99 -6.66 -2.10 -2.81
C ALA A 99 -6.46 -1.84 -4.31
N LEU A 100 -5.83 -0.71 -4.65
CA LEU A 100 -5.57 -0.27 -6.02
C LEU A 100 -4.17 -0.68 -6.52
N LEU A 101 -3.33 -1.23 -5.63
CA LEU A 101 -1.97 -1.63 -5.94
C LEU A 101 -1.97 -2.74 -6.99
N ASP A 102 -1.44 -2.46 -8.17
CA ASP A 102 -1.15 -3.49 -9.18
C ASP A 102 0.16 -4.20 -8.81
N LEU A 103 0.01 -5.42 -8.30
CA LEU A 103 1.12 -6.25 -7.83
C LEU A 103 2.07 -6.69 -8.96
N ASP A 104 1.61 -6.65 -10.22
CA ASP A 104 2.44 -7.02 -11.37
C ASP A 104 3.34 -5.85 -11.81
N GLN A 105 2.98 -4.60 -11.46
CA GLN A 105 3.76 -3.41 -11.79
C GLN A 105 4.64 -2.95 -10.62
N VAL A 106 4.23 -3.17 -9.38
CA VAL A 106 4.96 -2.70 -8.20
C VAL A 106 6.08 -3.69 -7.83
N LEU A 107 7.32 -3.35 -8.19
CA LEU A 107 8.51 -4.17 -7.94
C LEU A 107 8.90 -4.19 -6.44
N ALA A 108 8.72 -3.06 -5.76
CA ALA A 108 9.00 -2.93 -4.33
C ALA A 108 8.23 -1.76 -3.71
N LEU A 109 8.06 -1.79 -2.38
CA LEU A 109 7.48 -0.73 -1.57
C LEU A 109 8.54 -0.10 -0.65
N VAL A 110 8.61 1.22 -0.64
CA VAL A 110 9.44 1.98 0.31
C VAL A 110 8.56 2.99 1.02
N THR A 111 8.51 2.93 2.35
CA THR A 111 7.80 3.95 3.15
C THR A 111 8.71 4.75 4.05
N THR A 112 8.46 6.05 4.17
CA THR A 112 9.23 6.92 5.08
C THR A 112 8.82 6.73 6.54
N GLU A 113 7.56 6.38 6.78
CA GLU A 113 7.02 6.07 8.10
C GLU A 113 6.73 4.57 8.25
N GLY A 114 6.36 4.19 9.47
CA GLY A 114 6.02 2.82 9.84
C GLY A 114 7.20 2.03 10.41
N GLY A 115 6.91 0.78 10.76
CA GLY A 115 7.87 -0.17 11.31
C GLY A 115 7.51 -1.59 10.89
N PRO A 116 8.28 -2.60 11.32
CA PRO A 116 8.09 -3.98 10.87
C PRO A 116 6.70 -4.58 11.10
N THR A 117 5.90 -3.97 11.99
CA THR A 117 4.54 -4.35 12.34
C THR A 117 3.47 -3.39 11.79
N SER A 118 3.82 -2.45 10.91
CA SER A 118 2.84 -1.56 10.29
C SER A 118 1.93 -2.31 9.32
N HIS A 119 0.75 -1.75 9.04
CA HIS A 119 -0.19 -2.31 8.06
C HIS A 119 0.50 -2.55 6.70
N THR A 120 1.26 -1.57 6.23
CA THR A 120 2.05 -1.66 5.00
C THR A 120 3.07 -2.79 5.03
N ALA A 121 3.82 -2.96 6.14
CA ALA A 121 4.80 -4.04 6.27
C ALA A 121 4.14 -5.43 6.31
N ILE A 122 2.99 -5.56 6.96
CA ILE A 122 2.21 -6.80 7.01
C ILE A 122 1.67 -7.15 5.62
N LEU A 123 1.05 -6.18 4.94
CA LEU A 123 0.53 -6.36 3.59
C LEU A 123 1.63 -6.80 2.61
N ALA A 124 2.78 -6.13 2.62
CA ALA A 124 3.88 -6.47 1.74
C ALA A 124 4.32 -7.94 1.93
N ARG A 125 4.37 -8.41 3.19
CA ARG A 125 4.68 -9.81 3.51
C ARG A 125 3.61 -10.77 3.02
N GLU A 126 2.34 -10.46 3.26
CA GLU A 126 1.20 -11.26 2.79
C GLU A 126 1.15 -11.37 1.27
N LYS A 127 1.57 -10.32 0.56
CA LYS A 127 1.59 -10.27 -0.91
C LYS A 127 2.92 -10.68 -1.53
N GLY A 128 3.91 -11.04 -0.72
CA GLY A 128 5.24 -11.43 -1.20
C GLY A 128 6.05 -10.31 -1.86
N ILE A 129 5.65 -9.04 -1.66
CA ILE A 129 6.30 -7.87 -2.25
C ILE A 129 7.54 -7.50 -1.43
N VAL A 130 8.61 -7.12 -2.10
CA VAL A 130 9.81 -6.58 -1.45
C VAL A 130 9.46 -5.24 -0.81
N ALA A 131 9.69 -5.08 0.49
CA ALA A 131 9.39 -3.82 1.18
C ALA A 131 10.43 -3.42 2.23
N VAL A 132 10.72 -2.12 2.29
CA VAL A 132 11.50 -1.47 3.36
C VAL A 132 10.68 -0.32 3.92
N VAL A 133 10.46 -0.28 5.23
CA VAL A 133 9.61 0.71 5.89
C VAL A 133 10.44 1.53 6.88
N GLY A 134 10.02 2.77 7.15
CA GLY A 134 10.73 3.68 8.05
C GLY A 134 12.00 4.30 7.44
N VAL A 135 12.06 4.44 6.11
CA VAL A 135 13.20 5.00 5.39
C VAL A 135 13.08 6.52 5.33
N ALA A 136 13.57 7.23 6.35
CA ALA A 136 13.42 8.69 6.43
C ALA A 136 13.94 9.44 5.18
N GLY A 137 15.06 9.00 4.60
CA GLY A 137 15.63 9.60 3.39
C GLY A 137 14.84 9.33 2.10
N ALA A 138 13.85 8.43 2.12
CA ALA A 138 13.05 8.14 0.92
C ALA A 138 12.16 9.32 0.49
N ALA A 139 11.92 10.30 1.37
CA ALA A 139 11.20 11.53 1.03
C ALA A 139 11.97 12.44 0.05
N GLU A 140 13.29 12.21 -0.11
CA GLU A 140 14.16 13.00 -0.99
C GLU A 140 14.27 12.40 -2.40
N LEU A 141 13.76 11.17 -2.60
CA LEU A 141 13.76 10.51 -3.90
C LEU A 141 12.86 11.25 -4.87
N ALA A 142 13.33 11.37 -6.11
CA ALA A 142 12.56 11.94 -7.20
C ALA A 142 11.90 10.85 -8.04
N ASP A 143 10.81 11.20 -8.72
CA ASP A 143 10.25 10.37 -9.78
C ASP A 143 11.32 10.09 -10.85
N ASP A 144 11.23 8.92 -11.48
CA ASP A 144 12.18 8.41 -12.48
C ASP A 144 13.61 8.13 -11.98
N GLU A 145 13.85 8.20 -10.67
CA GLU A 145 15.14 7.81 -10.08
C GLU A 145 15.30 6.28 -10.03
N THR A 146 16.47 5.79 -10.45
CA THR A 146 16.79 4.37 -10.36
C THR A 146 17.27 4.02 -8.96
N VAL A 147 16.59 3.09 -8.31
CA VAL A 147 16.93 2.62 -6.96
C VAL A 147 17.00 1.11 -6.89
N ILE A 148 17.86 0.60 -6.00
CA ILE A 148 17.87 -0.81 -5.60
C ILE A 148 17.25 -0.92 -4.21
N VAL A 149 16.20 -1.73 -4.08
CA VAL A 149 15.58 -2.04 -2.78
C VAL A 149 16.04 -3.41 -2.31
N ASP A 150 16.81 -3.45 -1.21
CA ASP A 150 17.28 -4.67 -0.58
C ASP A 150 16.62 -4.85 0.79
N ALA A 151 15.48 -5.56 0.81
CA ALA A 151 14.75 -5.83 2.03
C ALA A 151 15.47 -6.79 2.99
N ALA A 152 16.45 -7.57 2.51
CA ALA A 152 17.24 -8.44 3.37
C ALA A 152 18.31 -7.64 4.14
N ALA A 153 18.90 -6.65 3.48
CA ALA A 153 19.81 -5.68 4.11
C ALA A 153 19.07 -4.54 4.84
N GLY A 154 17.78 -4.35 4.57
CA GLY A 154 17.00 -3.22 5.07
C GLY A 154 17.47 -1.88 4.50
N ALA A 155 17.92 -1.88 3.24
CA ALA A 155 18.57 -0.74 2.61
C ALA A 155 17.94 -0.38 1.26
N VAL A 156 17.97 0.90 0.93
CA VAL A 156 17.65 1.45 -0.39
C VAL A 156 18.91 2.14 -0.90
N THR A 157 19.37 1.75 -2.09
CA THR A 157 20.54 2.35 -2.75
C THR A 157 20.07 3.23 -3.89
N THR A 158 20.42 4.51 -3.82
CA THR A 158 20.23 5.52 -4.88
C THR A 158 21.46 5.58 -5.77
N GLU A 159 21.27 6.07 -7.00
CA GLU A 159 22.33 6.20 -8.00
C GLU A 159 23.25 4.96 -8.10
N PRO A 160 22.69 3.73 -8.22
CA PRO A 160 23.49 2.53 -8.18
C PRO A 160 24.43 2.45 -9.38
N SER A 161 25.63 1.92 -9.16
CA SER A 161 26.54 1.59 -10.26
C SER A 161 26.00 0.44 -11.12
N ASP A 162 26.45 0.35 -12.37
CA ASP A 162 26.08 -0.75 -13.29
C ASP A 162 26.37 -2.13 -12.68
N ASP A 163 27.47 -2.25 -11.92
CA ASP A 163 27.84 -3.47 -11.21
C ASP A 163 26.85 -3.81 -10.09
N GLU A 164 26.34 -2.81 -9.36
CA GLU A 164 25.32 -3.01 -8.32
C GLU A 164 23.98 -3.40 -8.92
N LEU A 165 23.55 -2.75 -10.01
CA LEU A 165 22.35 -3.11 -10.76
C LEU A 165 22.43 -4.55 -11.27
N THR A 166 23.53 -4.91 -11.94
CA THR A 166 23.75 -6.27 -12.44
C THR A 166 23.70 -7.30 -11.32
N ARG A 167 24.28 -7.00 -10.15
CA ARG A 167 24.21 -7.89 -8.98
C ARG A 167 22.79 -8.01 -8.45
N ALA A 168 22.04 -6.91 -8.36
CA ALA A 168 20.66 -6.91 -7.88
C ALA A 168 19.74 -7.71 -8.81
N GLU A 169 19.85 -7.50 -10.13
CA GLU A 169 19.11 -8.27 -11.14
C GLU A 169 19.41 -9.77 -11.06
N ASN A 170 20.68 -10.15 -10.93
CA ASN A 170 21.05 -11.56 -10.76
C ASN A 170 20.44 -12.17 -9.49
N ARG A 171 20.39 -11.43 -8.38
CA ARG A 171 19.73 -11.89 -7.14
C ARG A 171 18.22 -12.03 -7.34
N ALA A 172 17.57 -11.07 -8.00
CA ALA A 172 16.14 -11.11 -8.29
C ALA A 172 15.79 -12.31 -9.18
N ASN A 173 16.57 -12.54 -10.24
CA ASN A 173 16.41 -13.67 -11.15
C ASN A 173 16.64 -15.02 -10.43
N ALA A 174 17.66 -15.11 -9.58
CA ALA A 174 17.91 -16.32 -8.79
C ALA A 174 16.74 -16.62 -7.82
N ARG A 175 16.18 -15.59 -7.19
CA ARG A 175 15.00 -15.71 -6.32
C ARG A 175 13.77 -16.17 -7.11
N ALA A 176 13.51 -15.57 -8.26
CA ALA A 176 12.39 -15.97 -9.13
C ALA A 176 12.55 -17.42 -9.62
N ALA A 177 13.77 -17.83 -9.99
CA ALA A 177 14.06 -19.21 -10.37
C ALA A 177 13.85 -20.20 -9.21
N ALA A 178 14.26 -19.83 -7.99
CA ALA A 178 14.04 -20.66 -6.80
C ALA A 178 12.55 -20.80 -6.45
N ALA A 179 11.75 -19.75 -6.64
CA ALA A 179 10.29 -19.80 -6.44
C ALA A 179 9.59 -20.74 -7.45
N GLY A 180 10.16 -20.93 -8.63
CA GLY A 180 9.68 -21.89 -9.64
C GLY A 180 10.24 -23.31 -9.49
N ALA A 181 11.09 -23.57 -8.49
CA ALA A 181 11.64 -24.90 -8.27
C ALA A 181 10.55 -25.89 -7.81
N PRO A 182 10.66 -27.18 -8.15
CA PRO A 182 9.73 -28.18 -7.65
C PRO A 182 9.71 -28.20 -6.12
N ILE A 183 8.49 -28.21 -5.57
CA ILE A 183 8.29 -28.36 -4.13
C ILE A 183 8.71 -29.76 -3.71
N THR A 184 9.51 -29.83 -2.65
CA THR A 184 9.95 -31.08 -2.01
C THR A 184 9.63 -31.01 -0.53
N ASP A 185 9.45 -32.17 0.09
CA ASP A 185 9.28 -32.29 1.54
C ASP A 185 10.43 -31.59 2.29
N GLY A 186 10.11 -30.97 3.41
CA GLY A 186 11.08 -30.31 4.27
C GLY A 186 12.09 -31.30 4.83
N ALA A 187 13.36 -31.10 4.50
CA ALA A 187 14.44 -31.92 5.04
C ALA A 187 15.73 -31.10 5.20
N LEU A 188 16.54 -31.48 6.19
CA LEU A 188 17.91 -30.99 6.33
C LEU A 188 18.81 -31.57 5.22
N ALA A 189 20.01 -31.01 5.08
CA ALA A 189 21.00 -31.47 4.10
C ALA A 189 21.42 -32.95 4.29
N ASP A 190 21.21 -33.53 5.46
CA ASP A 190 21.46 -34.94 5.77
C ASP A 190 20.24 -35.85 5.56
N GLY A 191 19.11 -35.31 5.11
CA GLY A 191 17.86 -36.03 4.85
C GLY A 191 16.94 -36.17 6.07
N THR A 192 17.27 -35.60 7.22
CA THR A 192 16.37 -35.56 8.38
C THR A 192 15.13 -34.74 8.04
N ALA A 193 13.94 -35.34 8.12
CA ALA A 193 12.67 -34.67 7.85
C ALA A 193 12.38 -33.55 8.87
N VAL A 194 11.96 -32.40 8.38
CA VAL A 194 11.56 -31.22 9.16
C VAL A 194 10.25 -30.69 8.58
N PRO A 195 9.12 -30.82 9.30
CA PRO A 195 7.82 -30.42 8.77
C PRO A 195 7.75 -28.91 8.56
N LEU A 196 7.36 -28.49 7.36
CA LEU A 196 7.14 -27.08 7.02
C LEU A 196 5.66 -26.74 7.18
N LEU A 197 5.30 -26.08 8.29
CA LEU A 197 3.91 -25.72 8.62
C LEU A 197 3.62 -24.25 8.24
N ALA A 198 2.38 -23.97 7.84
CA ALA A 198 1.93 -22.63 7.49
C ALA A 198 1.16 -21.96 8.63
N ASN A 199 1.50 -20.73 8.97
CA ASN A 199 0.72 -19.93 9.91
C ASN A 199 -0.47 -19.29 9.19
N LEU A 200 -1.69 -19.75 9.48
CA LEU A 200 -2.91 -19.25 8.85
C LEU A 200 -3.79 -18.50 9.85
N GLY A 201 -4.20 -17.27 9.51
CA GLY A 201 -5.16 -16.49 10.29
C GLY A 201 -6.63 -16.83 9.99
N ASN A 202 -6.90 -17.50 8.87
CA ASN A 202 -8.23 -17.98 8.48
C ASN A 202 -8.15 -19.21 7.56
N PRO A 203 -9.24 -20.00 7.42
CA PRO A 203 -9.23 -21.22 6.60
C PRO A 203 -9.03 -20.99 5.10
N ALA A 204 -9.30 -19.79 4.56
CA ALA A 204 -9.24 -19.54 3.12
C ALA A 204 -7.79 -19.61 2.57
N GLY A 205 -6.79 -19.34 3.40
CA GLY A 205 -5.37 -19.44 3.02
C GLY A 205 -4.82 -20.86 2.91
N ALA A 206 -5.57 -21.89 3.29
CA ALA A 206 -5.06 -23.26 3.34
C ALA A 206 -4.74 -23.84 1.95
N ALA A 207 -5.54 -23.54 0.94
CA ALA A 207 -5.32 -24.04 -0.41
C ALA A 207 -4.02 -23.50 -1.02
N GLU A 208 -3.77 -22.20 -0.82
CA GLU A 208 -2.53 -21.53 -1.26
C GLU A 208 -1.32 -22.06 -0.49
N ALA A 209 -1.43 -22.22 0.83
CA ALA A 209 -0.35 -22.77 1.64
C ALA A 209 0.09 -24.17 1.17
N VAL A 210 -0.87 -25.06 0.87
CA VAL A 210 -0.57 -26.40 0.31
C VAL A 210 0.07 -26.28 -1.08
N ALA A 211 -0.40 -25.36 -1.92
CA ALA A 211 0.20 -25.11 -3.24
C ALA A 211 1.64 -24.58 -3.14
N LEU A 212 2.01 -23.95 -2.03
CA LEU A 212 3.36 -23.48 -1.70
C LEU A 212 4.20 -24.51 -0.92
N GLY A 213 3.66 -25.71 -0.66
CA GLY A 213 4.39 -26.82 -0.05
C GLY A 213 4.25 -26.94 1.46
N ALA A 214 3.24 -26.32 2.07
CA ALA A 214 2.95 -26.52 3.48
C ALA A 214 2.49 -27.97 3.76
N GLU A 215 3.12 -28.59 4.75
CA GLU A 215 2.84 -29.94 5.24
C GLU A 215 1.82 -29.96 6.39
N GLY A 216 1.32 -28.78 6.80
CA GLY A 216 0.31 -28.60 7.83
C GLY A 216 0.12 -27.14 8.25
N VAL A 217 -0.61 -26.93 9.34
CA VAL A 217 -0.92 -25.63 9.97
C VAL A 217 -0.53 -25.67 11.44
#